data_AF-A0A3D4NR79-F1
#
_entry.id   AF-A0A3D4NR79-F1
#
_cell.length_a   1.000
_cell.length_b   1.000
_cell.length_c   1.000
_cell.angle_alpha   90.00
_cell.angle_beta   90.00
_cell.angle_gamma   90.00
#
_symmetry.space_group_name_H-M   'P 1'
#
loop_
_entity.id
_entity.type
_entity.pdbx_description
1 polymer ?
#
loop_
_entity_poly.entity_id
_entity_poly.type
_entity_poly.pdbx_seq_one_letter_code
_entity_poly.pdbx_strand_id
1 'polypeptide(L)' 'MSDKVDLRKYSSQVVDGVERAPGRSMLRAVGFTDEDFKKPQIGIASTWAMVTPCNM' A
#
# COMPACT_ATOMS: atom_id res chain seq x y z
N MET A 1 5.04 -26.62 -12.90
CA MET A 1 5.33 -25.17 -12.90
C MET A 1 4.67 -24.62 -11.66
N SER A 2 5.42 -24.04 -10.73
CA SER A 2 4.83 -23.46 -9.52
C SER A 2 4.16 -22.15 -9.91
N ASP A 3 2.84 -22.09 -9.86
CA ASP A 3 2.07 -20.85 -10.00
C ASP A 3 2.42 -19.94 -8.82
N LYS A 4 3.42 -19.08 -9.01
CA LYS A 4 3.78 -18.06 -8.02
C LYS A 4 2.68 -17.02 -7.99
N VAL A 5 1.99 -16.94 -6.85
CA VAL A 5 0.99 -15.90 -6.59
C VAL A 5 1.66 -14.53 -6.66
N ASP A 6 1.15 -13.65 -7.54
CA ASP A 6 1.56 -12.25 -7.58
C ASP A 6 0.97 -11.50 -6.38
N LEU A 7 1.83 -11.21 -5.41
CA LEU A 7 1.48 -10.50 -4.18
C LEU A 7 1.16 -9.02 -4.44
N ARG A 8 1.54 -8.46 -5.58
CA ARG A 8 1.38 -7.04 -5.92
C ARG A 8 0.19 -6.74 -6.82
N LYS A 9 -0.67 -7.71 -7.12
CA LYS A 9 -1.84 -7.60 -8.01
C LYS A 9 -2.61 -6.26 -7.91
N TYR A 10 -2.80 -5.73 -6.71
CA TYR A 10 -3.53 -4.47 -6.49
C TYR A 10 -2.61 -3.25 -6.34
N SER A 11 -1.47 -3.40 -5.66
CA SER A 11 -0.55 -2.28 -5.41
C SER A 11 0.17 -1.81 -6.68
N SER A 12 0.47 -2.72 -7.62
CA SER A 12 1.08 -2.37 -8.91
C SER A 12 0.21 -1.39 -9.71
N GLN A 13 -1.12 -1.55 -9.69
CA GLN A 13 -2.06 -0.70 -10.42
C GLN A 13 -2.04 0.77 -9.97
N VAL A 14 -1.65 1.04 -8.72
CA VAL A 14 -1.61 2.39 -8.13
C VAL A 14 -0.22 3.03 -8.15
N VAL A 15 0.85 2.25 -8.25
CA VAL A 15 2.23 2.78 -8.21
C VAL A 15 3.05 2.59 -9.47
N ASP A 16 2.71 1.64 -10.34
CA ASP A 16 3.45 1.41 -11.59
C ASP A 16 2.85 2.25 -12.73
N GLY A 17 3.66 2.63 -13.71
CA GLY A 17 3.23 3.47 -14.84
C GLY A 17 3.55 4.97 -14.66
N VAL A 18 3.72 5.68 -15.78
CA VAL A 18 4.09 7.11 -15.77
C VAL A 18 2.94 7.95 -15.23
N GLU A 19 1.70 7.56 -15.55
CA GLU A 19 0.46 8.18 -15.09
C GLU A 19 0.27 8.13 -13.57
N ARG A 20 0.96 7.23 -12.88
CA ARG A 20 0.94 7.10 -11.41
C ARG A 20 2.00 7.94 -10.69
N ALA A 21 2.74 8.80 -11.40
CA ALA A 21 3.73 9.69 -10.80
C ALA A 21 3.18 10.57 -9.64
N PRO A 22 1.97 11.15 -9.72
CA PRO A 22 1.40 11.91 -8.60
C PRO A 22 1.07 11.03 -7.37
N GLY A 23 0.65 9.79 -7.59
CA GLY A 23 0.41 8.85 -6.48
C GLY A 23 1.72 8.48 -5.78
N ARG A 24 2.77 8.21 -6.56
CA ARG A 24 4.11 7.93 -6.01
C ARG A 24 4.68 9.12 -5.25
N SER A 25 4.46 10.36 -5.68
CA SER A 25 4.97 11.54 -4.95
C SER A 25 4.37 11.65 -3.55
N MET A 26 3.06 11.38 -3.40
CA MET A 26 2.40 11.34 -2.10
C MET A 26 2.96 10.22 -1.21
N LEU A 27 3.19 9.03 -1.76
CA LEU A 27 3.76 7.90 -1.01
C LEU A 27 5.19 8.18 -0.54
N ARG A 28 6.00 8.89 -1.34
CA ARG A 28 7.33 9.33 -0.91
C ARG A 28 7.27 10.31 0.26
N ALA A 29 6.26 11.19 0.29
CA ALA A 29 6.10 12.15 1.38
C ALA A 29 5.86 11.46 2.74
N VAL A 30 5.30 10.25 2.75
CA VAL A 30 5.10 9.42 3.96
C VAL A 30 6.22 8.38 4.18
N GLY A 31 7.32 8.46 3.43
CA GLY A 31 8.54 7.68 3.67
C GLY A 31 8.81 6.53 2.72
N PHE A 32 8.04 6.34 1.64
CA PHE A 32 8.31 5.25 0.68
C PHE A 32 9.58 5.51 -0.14
N THR A 33 10.35 4.45 -0.33
CA THR A 33 11.51 4.40 -1.23
C THR A 33 11.21 3.64 -2.52
N ASP A 34 12.16 3.63 -3.46
CA ASP A 34 12.03 2.88 -4.72
C ASP A 34 11.92 1.37 -4.50
N GLU A 35 12.55 0.87 -3.44
CA GLU A 35 12.48 -0.54 -3.05
C GLU A 35 11.10 -0.91 -2.52
N ASP A 36 10.40 0.01 -1.86
CA ASP A 36 9.08 -0.24 -1.29
C ASP A 36 7.99 -0.37 -2.34
N PHE A 37 8.14 0.31 -3.48
CA PHE A 37 7.23 0.10 -4.62
C PHE A 37 7.32 -1.30 -5.21
N LYS A 38 8.40 -2.05 -4.93
CA LYS A 38 8.55 -3.46 -5.34
C LYS A 38 7.92 -4.45 -4.36
N LYS A 39 7.40 -3.98 -3.23
CA LYS A 39 6.75 -4.80 -2.19
C LYS A 39 5.22 -4.71 -2.29
N PRO A 40 4.47 -5.71 -1.80
CA PRO A 40 3.02 -5.59 -1.65
C PRO A 40 2.68 -4.52 -0.60
N GLN A 41 1.70 -3.67 -0.88
CA GLN A 41 1.17 -2.71 0.08
C GLN A 41 0.05 -3.33 0.89
N ILE A 42 0.18 -3.30 2.22
CA ILE A 42 -0.77 -3.89 3.16
C ILE A 42 -1.41 -2.77 3.98
N GLY A 43 -2.70 -2.53 3.77
CA GLY A 43 -3.47 -1.61 4.61
C GLY A 43 -3.83 -2.26 5.94
N ILE A 44 -3.48 -1.61 7.05
CA ILE A 44 -3.87 -2.05 8.40
C ILE A 44 -5.06 -1.21 8.84
N ALA A 45 -6.26 -1.80 8.79
CA ALA A 45 -7.48 -1.16 9.27
C ALA A 45 -7.60 -1.36 10.79
N SER A 46 -6.97 -0.48 11.56
CA SER A 46 -7.22 -0.39 13.00
C SER A 46 -8.57 0.27 13.23
N THR A 47 -9.43 -0.36 14.02
CA THR A 47 -10.75 0.19 14.38
C THR A 47 -10.71 0.98 15.68
N TRP A 48 -9.51 1.28 16.20
CA TRP A 48 -9.36 2.00 17.47
C TRP A 48 -10.04 3.37 17.45
N ALA A 49 -10.84 3.67 18.48
CA ALA A 49 -11.52 4.95 18.70
C ALA A 49 -11.99 5.08 20.15
N MET A 50 -12.08 6.33 20.66
CA MET A 50 -12.60 6.62 22.01
C MET A 50 -14.12 6.84 22.07
N VAL A 51 -14.86 6.50 21.00
CA VAL A 51 -16.32 6.75 20.92
C VAL A 51 -17.11 5.69 21.70
N THR A 52 -16.66 4.43 21.67
CA THR A 52 -17.31 3.30 22.34
C THR A 52 -16.24 2.39 22.96
N PRO A 53 -16.56 1.66 24.04
CA PRO A 53 -15.57 0.84 24.74
C PRO A 53 -15.08 -0.37 23.93
N CYS A 54 -15.85 -0.83 22.94
CA CYS A 54 -15.52 -1.99 22.12
C CYS A 54 -14.25 -1.80 21.28
N ASN A 55 -13.85 -0.55 21.08
CA ASN A 55 -12.80 -0.13 20.17
C ASN A 55 -11.79 0.82 20.83
N MET A 56 -11.76 0.95 22.16
CA MET A 56 -10.75 1.75 22.87
C MET A 56 -9.40 1.07 22.97
#